data_AF-A0A8J7WTV0-F1
#
_entry.id   AF-A0A8J7WTV0-F1
#
_cell.length_a   1.000
_cell.length_b   1.000
_cell.length_c   1.000
_cell.angle_alpha   90.00
_cell.angle_beta   90.00
_cell.angle_gamma   90.00
#
_symmetry.space_group_name_H-M   'P 1'
#
loop_
_entity.id
_entity.type
_entity.pdbx_description
1 polymer ?
#
loop_
_entity_poly.entity_id
_entity_poly.type
_entity_poly.pdbx_seq_one_letter_code
_entity_poly.pdbx_strand_id
1 'polypeptide(L)'
;MGRNPRDREQDAAAISAAAERLLAGTPLRSASGRLTASELIIESGLRRDVVYPVHQGLVDEFRLRVKAQNVVPTAMQDLAGERDRLQEELTEARTSLAAEQSMTAYLRRLVAELSVELECTRLEQEQSADSSVVHLLRPHDQTHQLRLRRGL
;
A
#
# COMPACT_ATOMS: atom_id res chain seq x y z
N MET A 1 -34.50 -30.17 -54.04
CA MET A 1 -34.60 -29.83 -52.61
C MET A 1 -34.38 -28.33 -52.44
N GLY A 2 -35.45 -27.54 -52.49
CA GLY A 2 -35.37 -26.09 -52.31
C GLY A 2 -34.94 -25.78 -50.89
N ARG A 3 -33.89 -24.97 -50.73
CA ARG A 3 -33.49 -24.44 -49.42
C ARG A 3 -34.69 -23.67 -48.87
N ASN A 4 -35.17 -24.08 -47.69
CA ASN A 4 -36.19 -23.34 -46.95
C ASN A 4 -35.75 -21.87 -46.88
N PRO A 5 -36.62 -20.88 -47.20
CA PRO A 5 -36.27 -19.49 -47.04
C PRO A 5 -35.90 -19.29 -45.57
N ARG A 6 -34.62 -19.02 -45.29
CA ARG A 6 -34.19 -18.68 -43.95
C ARG A 6 -34.89 -17.38 -43.57
N ASP A 7 -35.48 -17.38 -42.38
CA ASP A 7 -36.14 -16.19 -41.86
C ASP A 7 -35.07 -15.18 -41.46
N ARG A 8 -34.80 -14.25 -42.38
CA ARG A 8 -33.80 -13.20 -42.19
C ARG A 8 -34.15 -12.27 -41.04
N GLU A 9 -35.42 -12.13 -40.73
CA GLU A 9 -35.88 -11.28 -39.63
C GLU A 9 -35.59 -11.97 -38.30
N GLN A 10 -35.84 -13.28 -38.22
CA GLN A 10 -35.43 -14.09 -37.06
C GLN A 10 -33.91 -14.08 -36.86
N ASP A 11 -33.13 -14.20 -37.94
CA ASP A 11 -31.67 -14.14 -37.89
C ASP A 11 -31.18 -12.77 -37.39
N ALA A 12 -31.77 -11.68 -37.90
CA ALA A 12 -31.45 -10.32 -37.46
C ALA A 12 -31.77 -10.11 -35.98
N ALA A 13 -32.95 -10.56 -35.53
CA ALA A 13 -33.35 -10.47 -34.13
C ALA A 13 -32.42 -11.25 -33.20
N ALA A 14 -31.97 -12.44 -33.62
CA ALA A 14 -31.01 -13.25 -32.87
C ALA A 14 -29.65 -12.55 -32.72
N ILE A 15 -29.16 -11.89 -33.78
CA ILE A 15 -27.90 -11.13 -33.75
C ILE A 15 -28.04 -9.91 -32.84
N SER A 16 -29.12 -9.14 -32.94
CA SER A 16 -29.33 -7.96 -32.10
C SER A 16 -29.45 -8.33 -30.61
N ALA A 17 -30.23 -9.36 -30.28
CA ALA A 17 -30.35 -9.83 -28.90
C ALA A 17 -29.01 -10.35 -28.34
N ALA A 18 -28.20 -11.00 -29.17
CA ALA A 18 -26.85 -11.42 -28.80
C ALA A 18 -25.91 -10.22 -28.55
N ALA A 19 -25.98 -9.20 -29.40
CA ALA A 19 -25.22 -7.97 -29.25
C ALA A 19 -25.57 -7.25 -27.93
N GLU A 20 -26.85 -7.15 -27.59
CA GLU A 20 -27.31 -6.54 -26.33
C GLU A 20 -26.75 -7.28 -25.11
N ARG A 21 -26.86 -8.61 -25.09
CA ARG A 21 -26.33 -9.42 -23.97
C ARG A 21 -24.82 -9.30 -23.82
N LEU A 22 -24.07 -9.32 -24.93
CA LEU A 22 -22.61 -9.14 -24.90
C LEU A 22 -22.25 -7.74 -24.38
N LEU A 23 -22.88 -6.69 -24.89
CA LEU A 23 -22.64 -5.32 -24.45
C LEU A 23 -23.05 -5.08 -22.98
N ALA A 24 -24.02 -5.84 -22.47
CA ALA A 24 -24.43 -5.83 -21.07
C ALA A 24 -23.56 -6.73 -20.17
N GLY A 25 -22.60 -7.49 -20.73
CA GLY A 25 -21.76 -8.41 -19.96
C GLY A 25 -22.47 -9.65 -19.44
N THR A 26 -23.62 -10.03 -20.03
CA THR A 26 -24.43 -11.20 -19.62
C THR A 26 -24.58 -12.22 -20.77
N PRO A 27 -23.47 -12.76 -21.31
CA PRO A 27 -23.52 -13.73 -22.41
C PRO A 27 -24.16 -15.06 -21.96
N LEU A 28 -24.90 -15.71 -22.86
CA LEU A 28 -25.54 -17.00 -22.61
C LEU A 28 -24.80 -18.17 -23.25
N ARG A 29 -24.14 -17.95 -24.38
CA ARG A 29 -23.47 -19.01 -25.17
C ARG A 29 -21.99 -18.73 -25.38
N SER A 30 -21.59 -17.47 -25.44
CA SER A 30 -20.17 -17.07 -25.51
C SER A 30 -19.47 -17.40 -24.19
N ALA A 31 -18.44 -18.24 -24.23
CA ALA A 31 -17.70 -18.68 -23.04
C ALA A 31 -16.81 -17.59 -22.45
N SER A 32 -16.23 -16.72 -23.30
CA SER A 32 -15.30 -15.69 -22.84
C SER A 32 -15.96 -14.33 -22.58
N GLY A 33 -17.12 -14.08 -23.19
CA GLY A 33 -17.84 -12.80 -23.11
C GLY A 33 -17.13 -11.66 -23.84
N ARG A 34 -16.10 -11.95 -24.63
CA ARG A 34 -15.33 -10.91 -25.32
C ARG A 34 -16.19 -10.21 -26.38
N LEU A 35 -16.03 -8.89 -26.47
CA LEU A 35 -16.75 -8.05 -27.42
C LEU A 35 -16.17 -8.15 -28.85
N THR A 36 -16.18 -9.35 -29.42
CA THR A 36 -15.65 -9.64 -30.76
C THR A 36 -16.75 -10.15 -31.69
N ALA A 37 -16.55 -10.01 -33.00
CA ALA A 37 -17.49 -10.54 -33.99
C ALA A 37 -17.64 -12.06 -33.91
N SER A 38 -16.58 -12.79 -33.55
CA SER A 38 -16.64 -14.25 -33.38
C SER A 38 -17.54 -14.64 -32.22
N GLU A 39 -17.41 -13.97 -31.07
CA GLU A 39 -18.28 -14.21 -29.91
C GLU A 39 -19.71 -13.76 -30.17
N LEU A 40 -19.94 -12.69 -30.93
CA LEU A 40 -21.28 -12.29 -31.37
C LEU A 40 -21.96 -13.40 -32.19
N ILE A 41 -21.23 -14.02 -33.11
CA ILE A 41 -21.76 -15.12 -33.93
C ILE A 41 -22.08 -16.33 -33.03
N ILE A 42 -21.18 -16.70 -32.11
CA ILE A 42 -21.40 -17.78 -31.13
C ILE A 42 -22.63 -17.47 -30.26
N GLU A 43 -22.74 -16.25 -29.75
CA GLU A 43 -23.82 -15.80 -28.88
C GLU A 43 -25.18 -15.77 -29.59
N SER A 44 -25.20 -15.40 -30.88
CA SER A 44 -26.40 -15.44 -31.71
C SER A 44 -26.86 -16.87 -32.05
N GLY A 45 -25.98 -17.86 -31.90
CA GLY A 45 -26.24 -19.24 -32.30
C GLY A 45 -26.29 -19.45 -33.81
N LEU A 46 -25.96 -18.43 -34.61
CA LEU A 46 -25.93 -18.49 -36.06
C LEU A 46 -24.56 -18.93 -36.57
N ARG A 47 -24.53 -19.39 -37.82
CA ARG A 47 -23.28 -19.75 -38.49
C ARG A 47 -22.68 -18.56 -39.23
N ARG A 48 -21.34 -18.55 -39.34
CA ARG A 48 -20.57 -17.51 -40.03
C ARG A 48 -21.02 -17.25 -41.48
N ASP A 49 -21.34 -18.32 -42.20
CA ASP A 49 -21.81 -18.28 -43.59
C ASP A 49 -23.24 -17.76 -43.75
N VAL A 50 -23.98 -17.59 -42.65
CA VAL A 50 -25.29 -16.93 -42.60
C VAL A 50 -25.11 -15.45 -42.28
N VAL A 51 -24.28 -15.15 -41.28
CA VAL A 51 -24.13 -13.78 -40.75
C VAL A 51 -23.43 -12.85 -41.74
N TYR A 52 -22.28 -13.22 -42.31
CA TYR A 52 -21.51 -12.28 -43.14
C TYR A 52 -22.18 -11.93 -44.47
N PRO A 53 -22.78 -12.85 -45.24
CA PRO A 53 -23.36 -12.48 -46.53
C PRO A 53 -24.61 -11.58 -46.43
N VAL A 54 -25.33 -11.62 -45.31
CA VAL A 54 -26.65 -10.96 -45.18
C VAL A 54 -26.69 -9.91 -44.06
N HIS A 55 -26.01 -10.14 -42.94
CA HIS A 55 -26.14 -9.36 -41.71
C HIS A 55 -24.84 -8.66 -41.30
N GLN A 56 -23.92 -8.42 -42.24
CA GLN A 56 -22.66 -7.74 -41.96
C GLN A 56 -22.88 -6.36 -41.31
N GLY A 57 -23.92 -5.63 -41.70
CA GLY A 57 -24.25 -4.33 -41.11
C GLY A 57 -24.47 -4.39 -39.59
N LEU A 58 -25.10 -5.44 -39.08
CA LEU A 58 -25.33 -5.64 -37.64
C LEU A 58 -24.02 -5.96 -36.89
N VAL A 59 -23.12 -6.71 -37.53
CA VAL A 59 -21.78 -7.00 -36.99
C VAL A 59 -20.96 -5.71 -36.90
N ASP A 60 -21.06 -4.86 -37.91
CA ASP A 60 -20.33 -3.59 -37.94
C ASP A 60 -20.93 -2.57 -36.96
N GLU A 61 -22.26 -2.51 -36.81
CA GLU A 61 -22.93 -1.72 -35.76
C GLU A 61 -22.48 -2.16 -34.36
N PHE A 62 -22.46 -3.47 -34.10
CA PHE A 62 -21.95 -4.00 -32.84
C PHE A 62 -20.51 -3.53 -32.59
N ARG A 63 -19.62 -3.64 -33.59
CA ARG A 63 -18.23 -3.16 -33.46
C ARG A 63 -18.15 -1.65 -33.20
N LEU A 64 -19.00 -0.86 -33.83
CA LEU A 64 -19.07 0.58 -33.58
C LEU A 64 -19.50 0.87 -32.14
N ARG A 65 -20.51 0.16 -31.62
CA ARG A 65 -20.97 0.28 -30.23
C ARG A 65 -19.91 -0.16 -29.23
N VAL A 66 -19.21 -1.26 -29.50
CA VAL A 66 -18.06 -1.72 -28.69
C VAL A 66 -16.96 -0.68 -28.66
N LYS A 67 -16.62 -0.08 -29.82
CA LYS A 67 -15.66 1.00 -29.89
C LYS A 67 -16.11 2.20 -29.07
N ALA A 68 -17.36 2.63 -29.20
CA ALA A 68 -17.93 3.74 -28.44
C ALA A 68 -17.89 3.51 -26.93
N GLN A 69 -18.16 2.29 -26.45
CA GLN A 69 -18.01 1.94 -25.02
C GLN A 69 -16.55 1.94 -24.56
N ASN A 70 -15.62 1.54 -25.42
CA ASN A 70 -14.18 1.50 -25.11
C ASN A 70 -13.44 2.80 -25.42
N VAL A 71 -14.12 3.84 -25.92
CA VAL A 71 -13.57 5.20 -25.86
C VAL A 71 -13.57 5.57 -24.39
N VAL A 72 -12.41 5.40 -23.74
CA VAL A 72 -12.18 5.84 -22.36
C VAL A 72 -12.60 7.31 -22.30
N PRO A 73 -13.70 7.65 -21.60
CA PRO A 73 -14.13 9.03 -21.50
C PRO A 73 -12.99 9.85 -20.89
N THR A 74 -12.76 11.08 -21.36
CA THR A 74 -11.68 11.95 -20.87
C THR A 74 -11.66 12.03 -19.33
N ALA A 75 -12.84 12.07 -18.70
CA ALA A 75 -12.99 12.03 -17.24
C ALA A 75 -12.34 10.82 -16.55
N MET A 76 -12.24 9.68 -17.22
CA MET A 76 -11.62 8.46 -16.69
C MET A 76 -10.10 8.46 -16.90
N GLN A 77 -9.59 9.20 -17.89
CA GLN A 77 -8.16 9.50 -18.02
C GLN A 77 -7.72 10.51 -16.96
N ASP A 78 -8.54 11.54 -16.73
CA ASP A 78 -8.31 12.53 -15.68
C ASP A 78 -8.26 11.85 -14.30
N LEU A 79 -9.20 10.94 -14.03
CA LEU A 79 -9.21 10.15 -12.79
C LEU A 79 -7.99 9.23 -12.64
N ALA A 80 -7.51 8.65 -13.73
CA ALA A 80 -6.28 7.84 -13.71
C ALA A 80 -5.05 8.71 -13.40
N GLY A 81 -4.96 9.91 -13.99
CA GLY A 81 -3.90 10.88 -13.69
C GLY A 81 -3.95 11.36 -12.24
N GLU A 82 -5.14 11.63 -11.71
CA GLU A 82 -5.31 12.03 -10.31
C GLU A 82 -4.96 10.91 -9.32
N ARG A 83 -5.31 9.66 -9.66
CA ARG A 83 -4.86 8.49 -8.90
C ARG A 83 -3.33 8.41 -8.86
N ASP A 84 -2.68 8.57 -10.01
CA ASP A 84 -1.22 8.45 -10.10
C ASP A 84 -0.53 9.53 -9.27
N ARG A 85 -1.02 10.77 -9.38
CA ARG A 85 -0.56 11.89 -8.55
C ARG A 85 -0.73 11.63 -7.05
N LEU A 86 -1.92 11.19 -6.63
CA LEU A 86 -2.18 10.88 -5.22
C LEU A 86 -1.29 9.74 -4.71
N GLN A 87 -0.99 8.77 -5.57
CA GLN A 87 -0.11 7.67 -5.24
C GLN A 87 1.34 8.14 -5.05
N GLU A 88 1.83 9.05 -5.90
CA GLU A 88 3.13 9.71 -5.73
C GLU A 88 3.18 10.49 -4.41
N GLU A 89 2.21 11.38 -4.15
CA GLU A 89 2.13 12.17 -2.92
C GLU A 89 2.10 11.28 -1.66
N LEU A 90 1.39 10.15 -1.73
CA LEU A 90 1.32 9.17 -0.63
C LEU A 90 2.67 8.47 -0.41
N THR A 91 3.38 8.12 -1.48
CA THR A 91 4.73 7.53 -1.35
C THR A 91 5.70 8.52 -0.74
N GLU A 92 5.69 9.78 -1.18
CA GLU A 92 6.51 10.84 -0.62
C GLU A 92 6.22 11.05 0.88
N ALA A 93 4.94 11.20 1.24
CA ALA A 93 4.52 11.36 2.63
C ALA A 93 4.97 10.19 3.53
N ARG A 94 4.89 8.94 3.02
CA ARG A 94 5.38 7.76 3.74
C ARG A 94 6.89 7.78 3.95
N THR A 95 7.66 8.19 2.94
CA THR A 95 9.12 8.29 3.07
C THR A 95 9.52 9.35 4.10
N SER A 96 8.87 10.52 4.08
CA SER A 96 9.10 11.58 5.06
C SER A 96 8.73 11.13 6.47
N LEU A 97 7.58 10.46 6.65
CA LEU A 97 7.17 9.93 7.95
C LEU A 97 8.18 8.89 8.49
N ALA A 98 8.69 8.01 7.64
CA ALA A 98 9.68 7.02 8.04
C ALA A 98 11.01 7.67 8.46
N ALA A 99 11.44 8.73 7.75
CA ALA A 99 12.63 9.50 8.11
C ALA A 99 12.48 10.17 9.48
N GLU A 100 11.34 10.83 9.72
CA GLU A 100 11.03 11.47 11.00
C GLU A 100 10.97 10.47 12.16
N GLN A 101 10.36 9.30 11.94
CA GLN A 101 10.32 8.23 12.94
C GLN A 101 11.71 7.69 13.27
N SER A 102 12.56 7.51 12.26
CA SER A 102 13.94 7.09 12.43
C SER A 102 14.75 8.11 13.24
N MET A 103 14.63 9.40 12.89
CA MET A 103 15.29 10.48 13.61
C MET A 103 14.82 10.55 15.06
N THR A 104 13.51 10.47 15.29
CA THR A 104 12.93 10.47 16.64
C THR A 104 13.43 9.28 17.46
N ALA A 105 13.51 8.09 16.87
CA ALA A 105 14.03 6.90 17.55
C ALA A 105 15.52 7.06 17.91
N TYR A 106 16.31 7.64 17.03
CA TYR A 106 17.71 7.96 17.27
C TYR A 106 17.89 8.95 18.42
N LEU A 107 17.14 10.07 18.40
CA LEU A 107 17.18 11.08 19.46
C LEU A 107 16.75 10.51 20.82
N ARG A 108 15.72 9.65 20.86
CA ARG A 108 15.31 8.98 22.11
C ARG A 108 16.42 8.13 22.70
N ARG A 109 17.20 7.42 21.87
CA ARG A 109 18.34 6.62 22.34
C ARG A 109 19.44 7.51 22.92
N LEU A 110 19.81 8.58 22.21
CA LEU A 110 20.82 9.53 22.69
C LEU A 110 20.41 10.17 24.03
N VAL A 111 19.15 10.59 24.17
CA VAL A 111 18.66 11.17 25.43
C VAL A 111 18.76 10.17 26.57
N ALA A 112 18.40 8.90 26.34
CA ALA A 112 18.51 7.86 27.35
C ALA A 112 19.97 7.60 27.76
N GLU A 113 20.88 7.50 26.79
CA GLU A 113 22.31 7.30 27.03
C GLU A 113 22.92 8.47 27.83
N LEU A 114 22.66 9.71 27.39
CA LEU A 114 23.12 10.91 28.10
C LEU A 114 22.53 11.02 29.52
N SER A 115 21.29 10.56 29.73
CA SER A 115 20.69 10.56 31.07
C SER A 115 21.43 9.60 32.01
N VAL A 116 21.78 8.41 31.50
CA VAL A 116 22.56 7.41 32.26
C VAL A 116 23.96 7.95 32.55
N GLU A 117 24.66 8.53 31.57
CA GLU A 117 25.98 9.13 31.78
C GLU A 117 25.96 10.26 32.83
N LEU A 118 24.93 11.11 32.79
CA LEU A 118 24.73 12.17 33.79
C LEU A 118 24.49 11.61 35.20
N GLU A 119 23.76 10.51 35.33
CA GLU A 119 23.56 9.85 36.62
C GLU A 119 24.85 9.20 37.13
N CYS A 120 25.60 8.49 36.27
CA CYS A 120 26.89 7.90 36.62
C CYS A 120 27.89 8.96 37.11
N THR A 121 28.03 10.07 36.37
CA THR A 121 28.95 11.15 36.75
C THR A 121 28.57 11.81 38.07
N ARG A 122 27.28 11.96 38.37
CA ARG A 122 26.82 12.45 39.69
C ARG A 122 27.19 11.49 40.82
N LEU A 123 26.97 10.19 40.63
CA LEU A 123 27.32 9.18 41.64
C LEU A 123 28.83 9.11 41.88
N GLU A 124 29.66 9.25 40.84
CA GLU A 124 31.11 9.32 40.96
C GLU A 124 31.58 10.56 41.74
N GLN A 125 30.93 11.72 41.53
CA GLN A 125 31.20 12.94 42.28
C GLN A 125 30.84 12.81 43.76
N GLU A 126 29.68 12.21 44.06
CA GLU A 126 29.25 11.94 45.44
C GLU A 126 30.22 10.99 46.16
N GLN A 127 30.65 9.90 45.51
CA GLN A 127 31.64 8.97 46.08
C GLN A 127 33.01 9.62 46.29
N SER A 128 33.43 10.49 45.38
CA SER A 128 34.68 11.23 45.50
C SER A 128 34.64 12.24 46.65
N ALA A 129 33.49 12.90 46.84
CA ALA A 129 33.25 13.80 47.96
C ALA A 129 33.29 13.04 49.29
N ASP A 130 32.59 11.90 49.40
CA ASP A 130 32.58 11.07 50.61
C ASP A 130 33.97 10.48 50.94
N SER A 131 34.73 10.08 49.92
CA SER A 131 36.11 9.60 50.10
C SER A 131 37.07 10.69 50.61
N SER A 132 36.86 11.95 50.20
CA SER A 132 37.65 13.08 50.69
C SER A 132 37.37 13.44 52.16
N VAL A 133 36.26 12.94 52.73
CA VAL A 133 35.85 13.18 54.13
C VAL A 133 36.43 12.14 55.10
N VAL A 134 37.27 11.20 54.63
CA VAL A 134 37.99 10.24 55.50
C VAL A 134 39.01 10.97 56.40
N HIS A 135 38.55 11.24 57.63
CA HIS A 135 39.24 11.48 58.90
C HIS A 135 40.69 11.98 58.87
N LEU A 136 40.85 13.27 59.17
CA LEU A 136 41.98 13.74 59.99
C LEU A 136 41.93 13.01 61.34
N LEU A 137 42.60 11.86 61.43
CA LEU A 137 42.96 11.28 62.71
C LEU A 137 43.85 12.31 63.42
N ARG A 138 43.26 13.02 64.38
CA ARG A 138 43.94 14.00 65.24
C ARG A 138 45.21 13.33 65.82
N PRO A 139 46.41 13.88 65.61
CA PRO A 139 47.55 13.51 66.42
C PRO A 139 47.36 14.20 67.77
N HIS A 140 47.05 13.44 68.82
CA HIS A 140 47.15 13.97 70.19
C HIS A 140 47.88 13.00 71.10
N ASP A 141 49.16 13.35 71.28
CA ASP A 141 49.93 13.41 72.52
C ASP A 141 50.24 12.12 73.27
N GLN A 142 51.42 11.58 72.91
CA GLN A 142 52.39 11.12 73.90
C GLN A 142 52.74 12.25 74.87
N THR A 143 52.18 12.25 76.08
CA THR A 143 52.77 12.97 77.22
C THR A 143 52.68 12.17 78.50
N HIS A 144 53.83 11.64 78.91
CA HIS A 144 54.34 11.51 80.28
C HIS A 144 53.34 11.49 81.45
N GLN A 145 53.31 10.36 82.17
CA GLN A 145 53.29 10.39 83.64
C GLN A 145 54.34 9.44 84.22
N LEU A 146 55.51 10.02 84.48
CA LEU A 146 56.41 9.59 85.55
C LEU A 146 55.88 10.17 86.87
N ARG A 147 56.10 9.41 87.96
CA ARG A 147 55.92 9.75 89.40
C ARG A 147 54.48 9.62 89.93
N LEU A 148 54.19 8.93 91.04
CA LEU A 148 54.87 8.89 92.34
C LEU A 148 54.43 7.68 93.22
N ARG A 149 55.39 7.12 93.98
CA ARG A 149 55.37 6.71 95.42
C ARG A 149 54.52 5.51 95.90
N ARG A 150 55.18 4.47 96.45
CA ARG A 150 55.48 4.14 97.90
C ARG A 150 54.46 3.13 98.46
N GLY A 151 54.85 1.93 98.85
CA GLY A 151 55.42 1.53 100.17
C GLY A 151 54.56 0.34 100.64
N LEU A 152 55.02 -0.74 101.27
CA LEU A 152 56.11 -1.04 102.20
C LEU A 152 56.57 -2.49 101.98
#